data_AF-A0A816Y2T1-F1
#
_entry.id   AF-A0A816Y2T1-F1
#
_cell.length_a   1.000
_cell.length_b   1.000
_cell.length_c   1.000
_cell.angle_alpha   90.00
_cell.angle_beta   90.00
_cell.angle_gamma   90.00
#
_symmetry.space_group_name_H-M   'P 1'
#
loop_
_entity.id
_entity.type
_entity.pdbx_description
1 polymer ?
#
loop_
_entity_poly.entity_id
_entity_poly.type
_entity_poly.pdbx_seq_one_letter_code
_entity_poly.pdbx_strand_id
1 'polypeptide(L)'
;MVITRSQHHKIFIQEFQRLSRIEMEQSNTSISPDSTVYRPLLNSNMEQEFLRALAKEQVKTLNKFSGSNSEDVIHWLNRVEQVFDRALLQPANKYVAVQSYLHGAAAKWFQFNKSDINDWATFKIKLIKVYQPSFHQSLLRMEKRHQIPGESVMEYYHDKLDLCTQADEHMSSSMVIHYLTKGVNDSLLSHIIRRHPKTPDEFLTIAQDEEKIQATLNGLSHNSAVTNDNYPNDDSYADPTVTMVTRPVNQHTRSYIRQPSTSYPQPLMNLPTMSTQSSFRRDSPQHLYPSNATRQCYHCYQFGHVAKYCPNRKNM
;
A
#
# COMPACT_ATOMS: atom_id res chain seq x y z
N MET A 1 -6.85 -28.82 -19.06
CA MET A 1 -5.91 -29.35 -20.07
C MET A 1 -4.52 -29.14 -19.50
N VAL A 2 -3.87 -30.20 -19.01
CA VAL A 2 -2.60 -30.10 -18.27
C VAL A 2 -1.45 -30.06 -19.27
N ILE A 3 -0.85 -28.88 -19.45
CA ILE A 3 0.32 -28.67 -20.31
C ILE A 3 1.55 -29.16 -19.54
N THR A 4 2.38 -29.99 -20.18
CA THR A 4 3.50 -30.68 -19.51
C THR A 4 4.76 -29.82 -19.48
N ARG A 5 5.66 -30.11 -18.52
CA ARG A 5 6.93 -29.41 -18.25
C ARG A 5 7.85 -29.21 -19.48
N SER A 6 7.72 -30.08 -20.49
CA SER A 6 8.45 -30.00 -21.76
C SER A 6 7.90 -28.91 -22.70
N GLN A 7 6.59 -28.66 -22.65
CA GLN A 7 5.94 -27.61 -23.44
C GLN A 7 6.25 -26.21 -22.89
N HIS A 8 6.33 -26.05 -21.56
CA HIS A 8 6.74 -24.78 -20.94
C HIS A 8 8.17 -24.36 -21.28
N HIS A 9 9.11 -25.29 -21.40
CA HIS A 9 10.49 -24.98 -21.79
C HIS A 9 10.61 -24.53 -23.26
N LYS A 10 9.82 -25.13 -24.16
CA LYS A 10 9.76 -24.70 -25.57
C LYS A 10 9.10 -23.33 -25.74
N ILE A 11 8.05 -23.05 -24.96
CA ILE A 11 7.38 -21.75 -24.93
C ILE A 11 8.34 -20.67 -24.41
N PHE A 12 9.10 -20.94 -23.35
CA PHE A 12 10.09 -20.01 -22.79
C PHE A 12 11.22 -19.67 -23.78
N ILE A 13 11.75 -20.67 -24.50
CA ILE A 13 12.80 -20.42 -25.52
C ILE A 13 12.23 -19.65 -26.72
N GLN A 14 11.01 -19.95 -27.17
CA GLN A 14 10.36 -19.21 -28.25
C GLN A 14 10.04 -17.76 -27.86
N GLU A 15 9.62 -17.52 -26.62
CA GLU A 15 9.29 -16.16 -26.15
C GLU A 15 10.56 -15.32 -25.94
N PHE A 16 11.63 -15.92 -25.43
CA PHE A 16 12.94 -15.26 -25.32
C PHE A 16 13.49 -14.85 -26.71
N GLN A 17 13.35 -15.72 -27.72
CA GLN A 17 13.74 -15.42 -29.10
C GLN A 17 12.84 -14.36 -29.75
N ARG A 18 11.54 -14.33 -29.42
CA ARG A 18 10.58 -13.33 -29.89
C ARG A 18 10.86 -11.94 -29.30
N LEU A 19 11.14 -11.85 -28.01
CA LEU A 19 11.48 -10.59 -27.32
C LEU A 19 12.79 -9.99 -27.85
N SER A 20 13.79 -10.83 -28.14
CA SER A 20 15.06 -10.39 -28.76
C SER A 20 14.91 -9.86 -30.20
N ARG A 21 13.84 -10.22 -30.93
CA ARG A 21 13.52 -9.63 -32.25
C ARG A 21 12.77 -8.31 -32.12
N ILE A 22 11.87 -8.20 -31.14
CA ILE A 22 11.07 -6.99 -30.92
C ILE A 22 11.97 -5.83 -30.46
N GLU A 23 13.02 -6.09 -29.68
CA GLU A 23 14.03 -5.08 -29.31
C GLU A 23 14.81 -4.55 -30.53
N MET A 24 14.97 -5.34 -31.60
CA MET A 24 15.58 -4.88 -32.86
C MET A 24 14.63 -4.10 -33.77
N GLU A 25 13.30 -4.27 -33.63
CA GLU A 25 12.29 -3.58 -34.46
C GLU A 25 11.79 -2.26 -33.83
N GLN A 26 11.90 -2.10 -32.51
CA GLN A 26 11.46 -0.89 -31.80
C GLN A 26 12.41 0.31 -31.93
N SER A 27 13.59 0.17 -32.54
CA SER A 27 14.50 1.28 -32.81
C SER A 27 14.05 2.22 -33.95
N ASN A 28 12.87 2.02 -34.54
CA ASN A 28 12.42 2.73 -35.74
C ASN A 28 11.02 3.38 -35.66
N THR A 29 10.56 3.79 -34.47
CA THR A 29 9.33 4.62 -34.38
C THR A 29 9.62 6.00 -33.80
N SER A 30 9.50 7.00 -34.68
CA SER A 30 9.61 8.43 -34.39
C SER A 30 8.43 8.88 -33.54
N ILE A 31 8.70 9.40 -32.34
CA ILE A 31 7.71 10.07 -31.48
C ILE A 31 8.02 11.57 -31.49
N SER A 32 7.00 12.37 -31.82
CA SER A 32 7.02 13.84 -31.85
C SER A 32 7.16 14.44 -30.43
N PRO A 33 7.88 15.56 -30.25
CA PRO A 33 8.21 16.06 -28.91
C PRO A 33 7.24 17.16 -28.49
N ASP A 34 6.42 16.91 -27.47
CA ASP A 34 5.85 18.01 -26.69
C ASP A 34 5.76 17.64 -25.21
N SER A 35 6.88 17.83 -24.53
CA SER A 35 7.03 17.96 -23.09
C SER A 35 8.44 18.46 -22.88
N THR A 36 8.57 19.72 -22.47
CA THR A 36 9.86 20.33 -22.13
C THR A 36 10.37 19.71 -20.83
N VAL A 37 10.85 18.47 -20.91
CA VAL A 37 11.69 17.87 -19.88
C VAL A 37 12.97 18.69 -19.89
N TYR A 38 13.22 19.40 -18.79
CA TYR A 38 14.47 20.11 -18.58
C TYR A 38 15.60 19.07 -18.52
N ARG A 39 16.14 18.71 -19.69
CA ARG A 39 17.34 17.90 -19.83
C ARG A 39 18.49 18.89 -19.85
N PRO A 40 19.34 18.94 -18.81
CA PRO A 40 20.51 19.78 -18.85
C PRO A 40 21.32 19.38 -20.09
N LEU A 41 21.58 20.33 -20.99
CA LEU A 41 22.51 20.15 -22.10
C LEU A 41 23.93 20.16 -21.53
N LEU A 42 24.27 19.15 -20.73
CA LEU A 42 25.65 18.82 -20.46
C LEU A 42 26.25 18.33 -21.78
N ASN A 43 27.44 18.82 -22.11
CA ASN A 43 28.21 18.26 -23.21
C ASN A 43 28.30 16.73 -22.99
N SER A 44 27.93 15.93 -23.99
CA SER A 44 27.65 14.49 -23.81
C SER A 44 28.81 13.74 -23.14
N ASN A 45 30.05 14.18 -23.37
CA ASN A 45 31.23 13.65 -22.71
C ASN A 45 31.30 13.98 -21.21
N MET A 46 30.97 15.22 -20.80
CA MET A 46 30.93 15.58 -19.38
C MET A 46 29.78 14.87 -18.64
N GLU A 47 28.64 14.68 -19.28
CA GLU A 47 27.53 13.89 -18.72
C GLU A 47 27.96 12.43 -18.50
N GLN A 48 28.61 11.82 -19.49
CA GLN A 48 29.12 10.45 -19.39
C GLN A 48 30.22 10.30 -18.32
N GLU A 49 31.15 11.26 -18.24
CA GLU A 49 32.19 11.26 -17.20
C GLU A 49 31.60 11.43 -15.80
N PHE A 50 30.62 12.32 -15.65
CA PHE A 50 29.90 12.52 -14.40
C PHE A 50 29.13 11.27 -13.98
N LEU A 51 28.35 10.67 -14.89
CA LEU A 51 27.62 9.42 -14.63
C LEU A 51 28.57 8.27 -14.29
N ARG A 52 29.73 8.20 -14.94
CA ARG A 52 30.77 7.20 -14.64
C ARG A 52 31.40 7.42 -13.26
N ALA A 53 31.69 8.68 -12.90
CA ALA A 53 32.21 9.02 -11.57
C ALA A 53 31.19 8.66 -10.47
N LEU A 54 29.92 9.01 -10.68
CA LEU A 54 28.83 8.59 -9.80
C LEU A 54 28.71 7.08 -9.71
N ALA A 55 28.79 6.37 -10.83
CA ALA A 55 28.72 4.90 -10.82
C ALA A 55 29.87 4.29 -10.03
N LYS A 56 31.09 4.83 -10.13
CA LYS A 56 32.24 4.39 -9.30
C LYS A 56 32.03 4.63 -7.81
N GLU A 57 31.35 5.70 -7.43
CA GLU A 57 30.96 5.90 -6.03
C GLU A 57 29.84 4.93 -5.61
N GLN A 58 28.85 4.69 -6.48
CA GLN A 58 27.78 3.72 -6.23
C GLN A 58 28.30 2.29 -6.08
N VAL A 59 29.38 1.92 -6.77
CA VAL A 59 30.07 0.64 -6.55
C VAL A 59 30.41 0.49 -5.07
N LYS A 60 30.89 1.54 -4.38
CA LYS A 60 31.25 1.45 -2.95
C LYS A 60 30.04 1.27 -2.03
N THR A 61 28.86 1.72 -2.43
CA THR A 61 27.63 1.68 -1.63
C THR A 61 26.67 0.56 -2.05
N LEU A 62 27.08 -0.31 -2.97
CA LEU A 62 26.27 -1.48 -3.36
C LEU A 62 26.07 -2.41 -2.16
N ASN A 63 24.82 -2.81 -1.95
CA ASN A 63 24.48 -3.77 -0.90
C ASN A 63 25.15 -5.12 -1.18
N LYS A 64 25.70 -5.73 -0.13
CA LYS A 64 26.23 -7.08 -0.20
C LYS A 64 25.09 -8.09 -0.18
N PHE A 65 25.33 -9.27 -0.74
CA PHE A 65 24.40 -10.40 -0.77
C PHE A 65 24.86 -11.50 0.16
N SER A 66 23.98 -11.88 1.08
CA SER A 66 24.26 -12.90 2.09
C SER A 66 23.86 -14.30 1.62
N GLY A 67 22.90 -14.39 0.70
CA GLY A 67 22.23 -15.63 0.32
C GLY A 67 21.09 -16.01 1.26
N SER A 68 20.50 -15.04 1.95
CA SER A 68 19.37 -15.24 2.86
C SER A 68 18.07 -15.50 2.10
N ASN A 69 17.15 -16.23 2.73
CA ASN A 69 15.82 -16.48 2.19
C ASN A 69 14.93 -15.22 2.07
N SER A 70 15.37 -14.09 2.62
CA SER A 70 14.67 -12.80 2.51
C SER A 70 15.21 -11.94 1.37
N GLU A 71 16.35 -12.30 0.77
CA GLU A 71 16.96 -11.53 -0.31
C GLU A 71 16.49 -12.07 -1.66
N ASP A 72 16.20 -11.16 -2.59
CA ASP A 72 15.95 -11.50 -3.99
C ASP A 72 17.27 -11.45 -4.77
N VAL A 73 17.75 -12.63 -5.17
CA VAL A 73 18.98 -12.80 -5.95
C VAL A 73 18.90 -12.14 -7.33
N ILE A 74 17.74 -12.13 -7.97
CA ILE A 74 17.56 -11.55 -9.31
C ILE A 74 17.62 -10.04 -9.20
N HIS A 75 16.85 -9.45 -8.27
CA HIS A 75 16.86 -8.00 -8.05
C HIS A 75 18.25 -7.50 -7.62
N TRP A 76 18.92 -8.20 -6.69
CA TRP A 76 20.29 -7.86 -6.30
C TRP A 76 21.26 -7.90 -7.48
N LEU A 77 21.21 -8.97 -8.28
CA LEU A 77 22.12 -9.16 -9.40
C LEU A 77 21.89 -8.11 -10.49
N ASN A 78 20.64 -7.78 -10.81
CA ASN A 78 20.29 -6.72 -11.74
C ASN A 78 20.85 -5.36 -11.29
N ARG A 79 20.75 -5.04 -9.99
CA ARG A 79 21.30 -3.80 -9.43
C ARG A 79 22.82 -3.75 -9.52
N VAL A 80 23.50 -4.85 -9.20
CA VAL A 80 24.96 -4.97 -9.33
C VAL A 80 25.39 -4.80 -10.79
N GLU A 81 24.70 -5.47 -11.72
CA GLU A 81 25.00 -5.42 -13.14
C GLU A 81 24.84 -4.00 -13.69
N GLN A 82 23.72 -3.33 -13.40
CA GLN A 82 23.48 -1.94 -13.80
C GLN A 82 24.55 -0.97 -13.27
N VAL A 83 25.02 -1.13 -12.03
CA VAL A 83 26.07 -0.28 -11.48
C VAL A 83 27.42 -0.58 -12.13
N PHE A 84 27.75 -1.85 -12.34
CA PHE A 84 28.99 -2.26 -13.01
C PHE A 84 29.05 -1.79 -14.46
N ASP A 85 27.93 -1.87 -15.18
CA ASP A 85 27.82 -1.40 -16.57
C ASP A 85 27.97 0.12 -16.66
N ARG A 86 27.30 0.90 -15.79
CA ARG A 86 27.49 2.36 -15.75
C ARG A 86 28.90 2.77 -15.37
N ALA A 87 29.59 1.98 -14.55
CA ALA A 87 31.00 2.19 -14.22
C ALA A 87 31.96 1.71 -15.33
N LEU A 88 31.43 1.09 -16.40
CA LEU A 88 32.17 0.53 -17.54
C LEU A 88 33.18 -0.54 -17.10
N LEU A 89 32.79 -1.40 -16.16
CA LEU A 89 33.61 -2.55 -15.77
C LEU A 89 33.60 -3.58 -16.89
N GLN A 90 34.80 -3.96 -17.33
CA GLN A 90 34.98 -5.08 -18.26
C GLN A 90 34.48 -6.38 -17.62
N PRO A 91 33.98 -7.36 -18.40
CA PRO A 91 33.42 -8.62 -17.87
C PRO A 91 34.36 -9.35 -16.90
N ALA A 92 35.67 -9.36 -17.18
CA ALA A 92 36.68 -9.95 -16.29
C ALA A 92 36.74 -9.24 -14.93
N ASN A 93 36.60 -7.91 -14.92
CA ASN A 93 36.61 -7.11 -13.71
C ASN A 93 35.31 -7.25 -12.91
N LYS A 94 34.16 -7.44 -13.58
CA LYS A 94 32.88 -7.71 -12.90
C LYS A 94 32.97 -8.97 -12.03
N TYR A 95 33.54 -10.04 -12.58
CA TYR A 95 33.74 -11.30 -11.86
C TYR A 95 34.68 -11.15 -10.64
N VAL A 96 35.75 -10.37 -10.75
CA VAL A 96 36.64 -10.12 -9.59
C VAL A 96 35.94 -9.25 -8.55
N ALA A 97 35.28 -8.18 -8.99
CA ALA A 97 34.61 -7.22 -8.12
C ALA A 97 33.48 -7.86 -7.31
N VAL A 98 32.62 -8.68 -7.94
CA VAL A 98 31.44 -9.26 -7.30
C VAL A 98 31.77 -10.10 -6.07
N GLN A 99 32.97 -10.70 -6.01
CA GLN A 99 33.41 -11.51 -4.87
C GLN A 99 33.41 -10.70 -3.56
N SER A 100 33.70 -9.40 -3.63
CA SER A 100 33.70 -8.50 -2.47
C SER A 100 32.28 -8.12 -1.97
N TYR A 101 31.26 -8.39 -2.79
CA TYR A 101 29.84 -8.15 -2.48
C TYR A 101 29.12 -9.41 -2.03
N LEU A 102 29.80 -10.55 -1.93
CA LEU A 102 29.24 -11.75 -1.31
C LEU A 102 29.66 -11.81 0.16
N HIS A 103 28.74 -12.18 1.03
CA HIS A 103 29.04 -12.53 2.42
C HIS A 103 28.14 -13.68 2.89
N GLY A 104 28.24 -14.07 4.15
CA GLY A 104 27.35 -15.10 4.72
C GLY A 104 27.44 -16.44 3.99
N ALA A 105 26.29 -17.01 3.65
CA ALA A 105 26.19 -18.28 2.94
C ALA A 105 26.67 -18.17 1.48
N ALA A 106 26.38 -17.04 0.82
CA ALA A 106 26.77 -16.78 -0.57
C ALA A 106 28.29 -16.75 -0.76
N ALA A 107 29.04 -16.15 0.17
CA ALA A 107 30.50 -16.17 0.12
C ALA A 107 31.08 -17.59 0.26
N LYS A 108 30.54 -18.39 1.19
CA LYS A 108 30.97 -19.79 1.39
C LYS A 108 30.67 -20.62 0.14
N TRP A 109 29.46 -20.52 -0.39
CA TRP A 109 29.06 -21.18 -1.63
C TRP A 109 30.01 -20.84 -2.79
N PHE A 110 30.31 -19.55 -2.97
CA PHE A 110 31.22 -19.12 -4.03
C PHE A 110 32.62 -19.72 -3.90
N GLN A 111 33.16 -19.80 -2.66
CA GLN A 111 34.47 -20.43 -2.43
C GLN A 111 34.48 -21.91 -2.84
N PHE A 112 33.43 -22.67 -2.53
CA PHE A 112 33.34 -24.09 -2.90
C PHE A 112 33.13 -24.32 -4.40
N ASN A 113 32.57 -23.34 -5.11
CA ASN A 113 32.29 -23.45 -6.54
C ASN A 113 33.27 -22.67 -7.42
N LYS A 114 34.36 -22.14 -6.86
CA LYS A 114 35.30 -21.24 -7.55
C LYS A 114 35.97 -21.88 -8.78
N SER A 115 36.25 -23.18 -8.76
CA SER A 115 36.84 -23.91 -9.90
C SER A 115 35.93 -23.94 -11.13
N ASP A 116 34.63 -23.89 -10.89
CA ASP A 116 33.62 -24.08 -11.93
C ASP A 116 32.94 -22.76 -12.32
N ILE A 117 33.37 -21.63 -11.76
CA ILE A 117 32.84 -20.29 -12.01
C ILE A 117 34.02 -19.41 -12.43
N ASN A 118 34.25 -19.32 -13.74
CA ASN A 118 35.44 -18.69 -14.31
C ASN A 118 35.16 -17.36 -15.03
N ASP A 119 33.89 -17.00 -15.17
CA ASP A 119 33.45 -15.80 -15.88
C ASP A 119 32.13 -15.27 -15.29
N TRP A 120 31.77 -14.05 -15.69
CA TRP A 120 30.57 -13.37 -15.23
C TRP A 120 29.27 -14.11 -15.62
N ALA A 121 29.18 -14.65 -16.83
CA ALA A 121 27.96 -15.33 -17.29
C ALA A 121 27.72 -16.63 -16.52
N THR A 122 28.77 -17.44 -16.33
CA THR A 122 28.71 -18.66 -15.52
C THR A 122 28.35 -18.35 -14.06
N PHE A 123 28.87 -17.25 -13.50
CA PHE A 123 28.52 -16.79 -12.17
C PHE A 123 27.03 -16.50 -12.04
N LYS A 124 26.44 -15.70 -12.95
CA LYS A 124 25.01 -15.35 -12.93
C LYS A 124 24.13 -16.60 -12.94
N ILE A 125 24.37 -17.50 -13.89
CA ILE A 125 23.58 -18.74 -14.05
C ILE A 125 23.62 -19.57 -12.76
N LYS A 126 24.81 -19.78 -12.20
CA LYS A 126 24.98 -20.62 -11.01
C LYS A 126 24.43 -19.98 -9.74
N LEU A 127 24.61 -18.67 -9.58
CA LEU A 127 24.07 -17.92 -8.45
C LEU A 127 22.54 -17.98 -8.43
N ILE A 128 21.91 -17.69 -9.57
CA ILE A 128 20.45 -17.75 -9.73
C ILE A 128 19.96 -19.18 -9.45
N LYS A 129 20.60 -20.20 -10.03
CA LYS A 129 20.21 -21.60 -9.82
C LYS A 129 20.20 -22.02 -8.34
N VAL A 130 21.09 -21.45 -7.52
CA VAL A 130 21.26 -21.85 -6.12
C VAL A 130 20.38 -21.03 -5.18
N TYR A 131 20.22 -19.73 -5.43
CA TYR A 131 19.54 -18.81 -4.50
C TYR A 131 18.16 -18.37 -4.95
N GLN A 132 17.75 -18.63 -6.21
CA GLN A 132 16.39 -18.33 -6.63
C GLN A 132 15.43 -19.30 -5.94
N PRO A 133 14.40 -18.78 -5.24
CA PRO A 133 13.40 -19.64 -4.62
C PRO A 133 12.66 -20.46 -5.68
N SER A 134 12.26 -21.67 -5.32
CA SER A 134 11.35 -22.43 -6.17
C SER A 134 9.98 -21.74 -6.24
N PHE A 135 9.24 -21.96 -7.33
CA PHE A 135 7.89 -21.41 -7.49
C PHE A 135 6.99 -21.64 -6.24
N HIS A 136 7.05 -22.85 -5.67
CA HIS A 136 6.31 -23.17 -4.45
C HIS A 136 6.76 -22.34 -3.24
N GLN A 137 8.06 -22.11 -3.07
CA GLN A 137 8.58 -21.27 -2.00
C GLN A 137 8.18 -19.80 -2.18
N SER A 138 8.26 -19.27 -3.41
CA SER A 138 7.79 -17.91 -3.71
C SER A 138 6.32 -17.74 -3.39
N LEU A 139 5.47 -18.70 -3.82
CA LEU A 139 4.03 -18.68 -3.53
C LEU A 139 3.75 -18.70 -2.01
N LEU A 140 4.44 -19.56 -1.25
CA LEU A 140 4.29 -19.62 0.20
C LEU A 140 4.73 -18.34 0.91
N ARG A 141 5.84 -17.72 0.47
CA ARG A 141 6.32 -16.44 1.03
C ARG A 141 5.32 -15.33 0.77
N MET A 142 4.87 -15.22 -0.48
CA MET A 142 3.83 -14.27 -0.88
C MET A 142 2.57 -14.46 -0.04
N GLU A 143 2.03 -15.68 0.09
CA GLU A 143 0.83 -15.92 0.89
C GLU A 143 1.00 -15.55 2.37
N LYS A 144 2.15 -15.84 2.97
CA LYS A 144 2.43 -15.59 4.39
C LYS A 144 2.76 -14.15 4.73
N ARG A 145 2.97 -13.27 3.74
CA ARG A 145 3.26 -11.86 4.00
C ARG A 145 1.97 -11.14 4.44
N HIS A 146 1.90 -10.77 5.71
CA HIS A 146 0.85 -9.92 6.27
C HIS A 146 1.45 -8.58 6.70
N GLN A 147 0.67 -7.51 6.65
CA GLN A 147 1.03 -6.21 7.21
C GLN A 147 1.26 -6.37 8.72
N ILE A 148 2.45 -6.02 9.19
CA ILE A 148 2.81 -6.17 10.61
C ILE A 148 2.29 -4.97 11.44
N PRO A 149 2.13 -5.10 12.76
CA PRO A 149 1.70 -3.99 13.60
C PRO A 149 2.65 -2.79 13.49
N GLY A 150 2.09 -1.61 13.15
CA GLY A 150 2.85 -0.36 13.01
C GLY A 150 3.56 -0.17 11.65
N GLU A 151 3.53 -1.16 10.77
CA GLU A 151 4.00 -1.00 9.39
C GLU A 151 3.03 -0.16 8.56
N SER A 152 3.58 0.78 7.79
CA SER A 152 2.78 1.59 6.86
C SER A 152 2.22 0.72 5.74
N VAL A 153 1.01 1.06 5.27
CA VAL A 153 0.42 0.33 4.15
C VAL A 153 1.25 0.44 2.87
N MET A 154 2.02 1.52 2.71
CA MET A 154 2.93 1.73 1.58
C MET A 154 4.05 0.70 1.53
N GLU A 155 4.68 0.44 2.68
CA GLU A 155 5.78 -0.54 2.80
C GLU A 155 5.27 -1.96 2.58
N TYR A 156 4.16 -2.31 3.24
CA TYR A 156 3.46 -3.58 2.98
C TYR A 156 3.10 -3.76 1.51
N TYR A 157 2.55 -2.74 0.85
CA TYR A 157 2.11 -2.80 -0.53
C TYR A 157 3.25 -3.14 -1.47
N HIS A 158 4.38 -2.44 -1.38
CA HIS A 158 5.53 -2.68 -2.26
C HIS A 158 6.18 -4.03 -2.00
N ASP A 159 6.37 -4.41 -0.75
CA ASP A 159 6.89 -5.74 -0.40
C ASP A 159 5.99 -6.85 -0.95
N LYS A 160 4.68 -6.67 -0.85
CA LYS A 160 3.70 -7.65 -1.33
C LYS A 160 3.70 -7.72 -2.86
N LEU A 161 3.83 -6.59 -3.56
CA LEU A 161 3.97 -6.55 -5.02
C LEU A 161 5.23 -7.28 -5.47
N ASP A 162 6.37 -7.01 -4.84
CA ASP A 162 7.63 -7.68 -5.16
C ASP A 162 7.50 -9.21 -5.00
N LEU A 163 6.86 -9.67 -3.92
CA LEU A 163 6.58 -11.09 -3.72
C LEU A 163 5.62 -11.68 -4.75
N CYS A 164 4.62 -10.92 -5.19
CA CYS A 164 3.72 -11.33 -6.28
C CYS A 164 4.51 -11.51 -7.58
N THR A 165 5.35 -10.54 -7.95
CA THR A 165 6.20 -10.60 -9.16
C THR A 165 7.21 -11.74 -9.09
N GLN A 166 7.79 -12.02 -7.93
CA GLN A 166 8.69 -13.17 -7.73
C GLN A 166 7.97 -14.53 -7.84
N ALA A 167 6.68 -14.59 -7.51
CA ALA A 167 5.88 -15.81 -7.66
C ALA A 167 5.39 -16.00 -9.10
N ASP A 168 4.93 -14.93 -9.74
CA ASP A 168 4.47 -14.89 -11.12
C ASP A 168 4.60 -13.46 -11.68
N GLU A 169 5.52 -13.27 -12.63
CA GLU A 169 5.77 -11.97 -13.28
C GLU A 169 4.52 -11.43 -14.01
N HIS A 170 3.62 -12.30 -14.45
CA HIS A 170 2.42 -11.94 -15.20
C HIS A 170 1.14 -12.11 -14.37
N MET A 171 1.26 -12.04 -13.04
CA MET A 171 0.11 -12.14 -12.14
C MET A 171 -0.93 -11.07 -12.46
N SER A 172 -2.18 -11.49 -12.64
CA SER A 172 -3.27 -10.57 -12.97
C SER A 172 -3.56 -9.59 -11.83
N SER A 173 -4.00 -8.38 -12.17
CA SER A 173 -4.38 -7.34 -11.19
C SER A 173 -5.39 -7.85 -10.16
N SER A 174 -6.36 -8.68 -10.57
CA SER A 174 -7.35 -9.26 -9.65
C SER A 174 -6.72 -10.22 -8.63
N MET A 175 -5.72 -10.99 -9.05
CA MET A 175 -4.99 -11.91 -8.16
C MET A 175 -4.07 -11.14 -7.21
N VAL A 176 -3.40 -10.10 -7.71
CA VAL A 176 -2.59 -9.19 -6.87
C VAL A 176 -3.46 -8.53 -5.80
N ILE A 177 -4.62 -7.99 -6.17
CA ILE A 177 -5.59 -7.41 -5.22
C ILE A 177 -6.06 -8.46 -4.22
N HIS A 178 -6.32 -9.70 -4.66
CA HIS A 178 -6.71 -10.79 -3.77
C HIS A 178 -5.66 -11.03 -2.68
N TYR A 179 -4.39 -11.15 -3.05
CA TYR A 179 -3.31 -11.37 -2.08
C TYR A 179 -3.00 -10.15 -1.21
N LEU A 180 -3.11 -8.93 -1.77
CA LEU A 180 -3.02 -7.69 -1.01
C LEU A 180 -4.10 -7.63 0.07
N THR A 181 -5.35 -7.92 -0.31
CA THR A 181 -6.51 -7.95 0.60
C THR A 181 -6.38 -9.04 1.66
N LYS A 182 -5.82 -10.21 1.32
CA LYS A 182 -5.59 -11.31 2.28
C LYS A 182 -4.57 -10.95 3.37
N GLY A 183 -3.61 -10.08 3.07
CA GLY A 183 -2.51 -9.74 3.98
C GLY A 183 -2.61 -8.40 4.70
N VAL A 184 -3.50 -7.50 4.27
CA VAL A 184 -3.63 -6.15 4.85
C VAL A 184 -4.18 -6.20 6.27
N ASN A 185 -3.88 -5.17 7.07
CA ASN A 185 -4.40 -5.04 8.42
C ASN A 185 -5.95 -5.00 8.44
N ASP A 186 -6.57 -5.74 9.38
CA ASP A 186 -8.03 -5.83 9.54
C ASP A 186 -8.71 -4.47 9.72
N SER A 187 -8.02 -3.50 10.33
CA SER A 187 -8.51 -2.12 10.48
C SER A 187 -8.76 -1.42 9.14
N LEU A 188 -7.98 -1.74 8.11
CA LEU A 188 -8.11 -1.18 6.76
C LEU A 188 -9.02 -2.05 5.87
N LEU A 189 -9.07 -3.36 6.14
CA LEU A 189 -9.71 -4.37 5.31
C LEU A 189 -11.18 -4.05 4.97
N SER A 190 -11.97 -3.68 5.98
CA SER A 190 -13.40 -3.40 5.78
C SER A 190 -13.67 -2.21 4.85
N HIS A 191 -12.82 -1.18 4.91
CA HIS A 191 -12.91 0.02 4.08
C HIS A 191 -12.49 -0.27 2.64
N ILE A 192 -11.46 -1.09 2.45
CA ILE A 192 -10.98 -1.55 1.15
C ILE A 192 -12.03 -2.40 0.44
N ILE A 193 -12.57 -3.43 1.11
CA ILE A 193 -13.59 -4.33 0.52
C ILE A 193 -14.81 -3.54 0.07
N ARG A 194 -15.29 -2.59 0.90
CA ARG A 194 -16.47 -1.77 0.58
C ARG A 194 -16.30 -0.92 -0.67
N ARG A 195 -15.09 -0.39 -0.91
CA ARG A 195 -14.80 0.46 -2.08
C ARG A 195 -14.47 -0.36 -3.34
N HIS A 196 -14.19 -1.66 -3.18
CA HIS A 196 -13.98 -2.62 -4.28
C HIS A 196 -12.96 -2.13 -5.33
N PRO A 197 -11.67 -2.01 -4.97
CA PRO A 197 -10.63 -1.63 -5.94
C PRO A 197 -10.59 -2.60 -7.13
N LYS A 198 -10.27 -2.06 -8.31
CA LYS A 198 -10.09 -2.79 -9.57
C LYS A 198 -8.63 -2.89 -9.99
N THR A 199 -7.78 -2.02 -9.46
CA THR A 199 -6.34 -2.04 -9.69
C THR A 199 -5.56 -2.05 -8.36
N PRO A 200 -4.31 -2.55 -8.35
CA PRO A 200 -3.43 -2.44 -7.19
C PRO A 200 -3.22 -0.97 -6.73
N ASP A 201 -3.12 -0.04 -7.67
CA ASP A 201 -2.95 1.38 -7.34
C ASP A 201 -4.19 1.98 -6.68
N GLU A 202 -5.38 1.57 -7.11
CA GLU A 202 -6.64 1.95 -6.46
C GLU A 202 -6.72 1.36 -5.05
N PHE A 203 -6.30 0.10 -4.87
CA PHE A 203 -6.16 -0.51 -3.54
C PHE A 203 -5.27 0.34 -2.63
N LEU A 204 -4.08 0.73 -3.10
CA LEU A 204 -3.14 1.54 -2.32
C LEU A 204 -3.74 2.89 -1.95
N THR A 205 -4.34 3.59 -2.92
CA THR A 205 -4.98 4.89 -2.69
C THR A 205 -6.04 4.81 -1.60
N ILE A 206 -6.93 3.82 -1.68
CA ILE A 206 -7.99 3.62 -0.69
C ILE A 206 -7.41 3.32 0.70
N ALA A 207 -6.38 2.49 0.77
CA ALA A 207 -5.79 2.08 2.03
C ALA A 207 -5.02 3.23 2.70
N GLN A 208 -4.29 4.04 1.92
CA GLN A 208 -3.62 5.24 2.43
C GLN A 208 -4.60 6.32 2.91
N ASP A 209 -5.71 6.51 2.21
CA ASP A 209 -6.77 7.42 2.66
C ASP A 209 -7.28 6.99 4.04
N GLU A 210 -7.53 5.70 4.23
CA GLU A 210 -8.01 5.16 5.49
C GLU A 210 -6.97 5.26 6.61
N GLU A 211 -5.69 4.97 6.33
CA GLU A 211 -4.59 5.11 7.29
C GLU A 211 -4.49 6.57 7.80
N LYS A 212 -4.65 7.56 6.91
CA LYS A 212 -4.68 8.99 7.28
C LYS A 212 -5.88 9.35 8.15
N ILE A 213 -7.07 8.80 7.84
CA ILE A 213 -8.28 9.03 8.65
C ILE A 213 -8.09 8.47 10.06
N GLN A 214 -7.60 7.25 10.18
CA GLN A 214 -7.36 6.60 11.47
C GLN A 214 -6.33 7.36 12.30
N ALA A 215 -5.23 7.80 11.68
CA ALA A 215 -4.22 8.64 12.34
C ALA A 215 -4.83 9.95 12.88
N THR A 216 -5.70 10.60 12.10
CA THR A 216 -6.37 11.85 12.51
C THR A 216 -7.32 11.62 13.70
N LEU A 217 -8.14 10.56 13.65
CA LEU A 217 -9.08 10.22 14.72
C LEU A 217 -8.35 9.88 16.03
N ASN A 218 -7.26 9.12 15.95
CA ASN A 218 -6.44 8.79 17.12
C ASN A 218 -5.82 10.05 17.75
N GLY A 219 -5.40 11.02 16.94
CA GLY A 219 -4.91 12.32 17.41
C GLY A 219 -5.97 13.17 18.12
N LEU A 220 -7.23 13.11 17.68
CA LEU A 220 -8.34 13.81 18.34
C LEU A 220 -8.73 13.16 19.68
N SER A 221 -8.67 11.82 19.76
CA SER A 221 -8.99 11.06 20.97
C SER A 221 -8.05 11.38 22.15
N HIS A 222 -6.73 11.52 21.88
CA HIS A 222 -5.74 11.80 22.92
C HIS A 222 -5.85 13.20 23.56
N ASN A 223 -6.48 14.17 22.89
CA ASN A 223 -6.64 15.53 23.43
C ASN A 223 -7.81 15.67 24.42
N SER A 224 -8.67 14.67 24.55
CA SER A 224 -9.89 14.74 25.38
C SER A 224 -9.70 14.22 26.81
N ALA A 225 -8.48 13.80 27.19
CA ALA A 225 -8.20 13.18 28.49
C ALA A 225 -7.62 14.13 29.57
N VAL A 226 -7.56 15.44 29.31
CA VAL A 226 -7.07 16.45 30.28
C VAL A 226 -8.19 17.42 30.67
N THR A 227 -9.27 16.91 31.26
CA THR A 227 -10.12 17.67 32.19
C THR A 227 -10.47 16.75 33.34
N ASN A 228 -9.51 16.57 34.25
CA ASN A 228 -9.77 16.01 35.56
C ASN A 228 -10.44 17.13 36.37
N ASP A 229 -11.76 17.20 36.33
CA ASP A 229 -12.55 18.10 37.18
C ASP A 229 -12.39 17.65 38.64
N ASN A 230 -11.40 18.25 39.32
CA ASN A 230 -11.38 18.33 40.77
C ASN A 230 -12.58 19.17 41.21
N TYR A 231 -13.70 18.53 41.52
CA TYR A 231 -14.74 19.12 42.36
C TYR A 231 -14.21 19.19 43.80
N PRO A 232 -14.00 20.37 44.40
CA PRO A 232 -13.77 20.46 45.83
C PRO A 232 -15.12 20.29 46.52
N ASN A 233 -15.23 19.30 47.41
CA ASN A 233 -16.30 19.21 48.40
C ASN A 233 -16.27 20.48 49.26
N ASP A 234 -17.35 21.25 49.25
CA ASP A 234 -17.56 22.41 50.12
C ASP A 234 -18.46 22.01 51.30
N ASP A 235 -17.82 21.67 52.41
CA ASP A 235 -18.42 21.63 53.74
C ASP A 235 -17.76 22.73 54.58
N SER A 236 -18.43 23.86 54.83
CA SER A 236 -18.67 24.42 56.17
C SER A 236 -19.08 25.90 56.18
N TYR A 237 -20.12 26.16 56.99
CA TYR A 237 -20.70 27.45 57.35
C TYR A 237 -19.82 28.27 58.33
N ALA A 238 -19.99 29.60 58.24
CA ALA A 238 -19.92 30.64 59.29
C ALA A 238 -18.68 31.57 59.46
N ASP A 239 -18.77 32.74 58.80
CA ASP A 239 -18.79 34.14 59.36
C ASP A 239 -17.54 34.76 60.06
N PRO A 240 -17.47 36.10 60.32
CA PRO A 240 -16.74 37.05 59.48
C PRO A 240 -15.74 37.92 60.30
N THR A 241 -14.81 38.63 59.63
CA THR A 241 -14.28 39.89 60.20
C THR A 241 -13.70 40.80 59.11
N VAL A 242 -14.07 42.08 59.19
CA VAL A 242 -13.80 43.16 58.23
C VAL A 242 -12.87 44.19 58.85
N THR A 243 -11.82 44.63 58.13
CA THR A 243 -11.30 46.03 58.03
C THR A 243 -10.10 46.01 57.06
N MET A 244 -10.17 46.55 55.83
CA MET A 244 -10.25 47.94 55.31
C MET A 244 -8.89 48.56 54.94
N VAL A 245 -8.96 49.45 53.92
CA VAL A 245 -7.95 50.39 53.33
C VAL A 245 -7.33 49.88 52.02
N THR A 246 -7.43 50.50 50.81
CA THR A 246 -8.01 51.77 50.33
C THR A 246 -8.10 51.82 48.78
N ARG A 247 -9.21 52.41 48.25
CA ARG A 247 -9.41 53.38 47.12
C ARG A 247 -8.75 53.21 45.72
N PRO A 248 -9.27 53.87 44.64
CA PRO A 248 -10.66 54.19 44.28
C PRO A 248 -11.01 53.93 42.78
N VAL A 249 -12.30 54.16 42.52
CA VAL A 249 -13.16 54.02 41.32
C VAL A 249 -12.74 54.84 40.08
N ASN A 250 -12.96 54.30 38.87
CA ASN A 250 -13.67 55.03 37.80
C ASN A 250 -14.28 54.11 36.73
N GLN A 251 -15.59 54.27 36.53
CA GLN A 251 -16.41 53.61 35.52
C GLN A 251 -16.53 54.48 34.26
N HIS A 252 -16.77 53.79 33.14
CA HIS A 252 -17.44 54.23 31.91
C HIS A 252 -16.70 55.19 30.97
N THR A 253 -16.45 54.71 29.74
CA THR A 253 -17.32 55.05 28.59
C THR A 253 -17.17 54.03 27.47
N ARG A 254 -18.31 53.52 27.01
CA ARG A 254 -18.51 52.67 25.83
C ARG A 254 -18.73 53.60 24.64
N SER A 255 -17.95 53.49 23.57
CA SER A 255 -18.22 54.18 22.31
C SER A 255 -18.41 53.18 21.17
N TYR A 256 -19.57 53.31 20.54
CA TYR A 256 -20.10 52.56 19.41
C TYR A 256 -19.23 52.68 18.15
N ILE A 257 -19.06 51.58 17.43
CA ILE A 257 -18.90 51.60 15.97
C ILE A 257 -19.95 50.65 15.37
N ARG A 258 -20.78 51.22 14.50
CA ARG A 258 -21.96 50.66 13.85
C ARG A 258 -21.56 50.25 12.44
N GLN A 259 -21.88 49.02 12.01
CA GLN A 259 -22.05 48.67 10.60
C GLN A 259 -23.17 47.62 10.42
N PRO A 260 -23.83 47.61 9.24
CA PRO A 260 -25.23 47.23 9.11
C PRO A 260 -25.47 45.81 8.60
N SER A 261 -26.66 45.33 8.92
CA SER A 261 -27.25 44.03 8.62
C SER A 261 -27.52 43.84 7.12
N THR A 262 -27.06 42.72 6.56
CA THR A 262 -27.62 42.15 5.32
C THR A 262 -28.06 40.70 5.57
N SER A 263 -29.33 40.51 5.28
CA SER A 263 -30.18 39.33 5.43
C SER A 263 -29.75 38.15 4.55
N TYR A 264 -29.74 36.94 5.13
CA TYR A 264 -29.83 35.69 4.37
C TYR A 264 -31.27 35.14 4.35
N PRO A 265 -31.70 34.45 3.28
CA PRO A 265 -33.10 34.13 3.02
C PRO A 265 -33.57 32.81 3.64
N GLN A 266 -34.84 32.79 4.05
CA GLN A 266 -35.62 31.61 4.45
C GLN A 266 -36.24 30.92 3.22
N PRO A 267 -36.35 29.58 3.18
CA PRO A 267 -37.26 28.89 2.26
C PRO A 267 -38.68 28.76 2.84
N LEU A 268 -39.64 29.30 2.10
CA LEU A 268 -41.09 29.10 2.25
C LEU A 268 -41.52 27.80 1.57
N MET A 269 -42.37 27.01 2.22
CA MET A 269 -43.49 26.28 1.60
C MET A 269 -44.50 25.91 2.69
N ASN A 270 -45.65 26.59 2.67
CA ASN A 270 -46.88 26.21 3.37
C ASN A 270 -47.78 25.46 2.39
N LEU A 271 -48.43 24.37 2.84
CA LEU A 271 -49.74 23.95 2.35
C LEU A 271 -50.55 23.26 3.48
N PRO A 272 -51.90 23.24 3.38
CA PRO A 272 -52.79 23.54 4.49
C PRO A 272 -53.35 22.32 5.24
N THR A 273 -53.71 22.59 6.50
CA THR A 273 -54.41 21.72 7.44
C THR A 273 -55.89 21.57 7.10
N MET A 274 -56.45 20.34 7.10
CA MET A 274 -57.87 20.11 7.41
C MET A 274 -58.11 18.75 8.09
N SER A 275 -58.83 18.86 9.21
CA SER A 275 -59.77 17.94 9.88
C SER A 275 -59.37 16.50 10.29
N THR A 276 -59.36 16.38 11.62
CA THR A 276 -59.55 15.21 12.50
C THR A 276 -60.57 14.16 12.04
N GLN A 277 -60.18 12.89 12.09
CA GLN A 277 -60.99 11.77 12.62
C GLN A 277 -60.07 10.73 13.27
N SER A 278 -60.45 10.36 14.48
CA SER A 278 -59.75 9.49 15.43
C SER A 278 -59.98 8.00 15.15
N SER A 279 -58.91 7.21 15.19
CA SER A 279 -58.96 5.82 15.66
C SER A 279 -57.59 5.35 16.11
N PHE A 280 -57.46 5.12 17.42
CA PHE A 280 -56.29 4.58 18.09
C PHE A 280 -55.97 3.16 17.59
N ARG A 281 -54.76 2.95 17.07
CA ARG A 281 -54.05 1.65 17.14
C ARG A 281 -52.57 1.92 17.42
N ARG A 282 -52.07 1.25 18.46
CA ARG A 282 -50.64 1.19 18.82
C ARG A 282 -49.90 0.48 17.68
N ASP A 283 -48.84 1.07 17.15
CA ASP A 283 -47.84 0.32 16.38
C ASP A 283 -46.43 0.86 16.61
N SER A 284 -45.54 -0.10 16.86
CA SER A 284 -44.12 0.04 17.19
C SER A 284 -43.26 0.45 15.98
N PRO A 285 -42.03 0.97 16.18
CA PRO A 285 -41.18 1.43 15.08
C PRO A 285 -40.71 0.28 14.19
N GLN A 286 -41.04 0.35 12.90
CA GLN A 286 -40.55 -0.58 11.87
C GLN A 286 -39.06 -0.35 11.59
N HIS A 287 -38.25 -1.35 11.92
CA HIS A 287 -36.91 -1.53 11.37
C HIS A 287 -37.00 -1.73 9.85
N LEU A 288 -36.41 -0.80 9.09
CA LEU A 288 -36.13 -0.97 7.67
C LEU A 288 -35.10 -2.08 7.47
N TYR A 289 -35.56 -3.30 7.22
CA TYR A 289 -34.71 -4.40 6.77
C TYR A 289 -34.39 -4.26 5.26
N PRO A 290 -33.15 -4.51 4.83
CA PRO A 290 -32.79 -4.55 3.41
C PRO A 290 -33.60 -5.63 2.69
N SER A 291 -34.15 -5.27 1.52
CA SER A 291 -34.93 -6.14 0.65
C SER A 291 -34.30 -7.53 0.48
N ASN A 292 -35.10 -8.57 0.69
CA ASN A 292 -34.71 -10.00 0.63
C ASN A 292 -34.03 -10.40 -0.70
N ALA A 293 -34.14 -9.58 -1.75
CA ALA A 293 -33.49 -9.79 -3.04
C ALA A 293 -31.95 -9.82 -2.97
N THR A 294 -31.33 -9.22 -1.95
CA THR A 294 -29.86 -9.14 -1.83
C THR A 294 -29.27 -10.18 -0.88
N ARG A 295 -30.10 -10.92 -0.14
CA ARG A 295 -29.63 -11.89 0.85
C ARG A 295 -29.58 -13.29 0.25
N GLN A 296 -28.43 -13.95 0.41
CA GLN A 296 -28.20 -15.32 -0.03
C GLN A 296 -28.64 -16.32 1.06
N CYS A 297 -29.39 -17.35 0.67
CA CYS A 297 -29.84 -18.40 1.57
C CYS A 297 -28.67 -19.30 2.01
N TYR A 298 -28.42 -19.43 3.31
CA TYR A 298 -27.34 -20.28 3.84
C TYR A 298 -27.52 -21.79 3.63
N HIS A 299 -28.68 -22.25 3.16
CA HIS A 299 -28.93 -23.68 2.94
C HIS A 299 -28.77 -24.09 1.47
N CYS A 300 -29.27 -23.29 0.52
CA CYS A 300 -29.21 -23.59 -0.91
C CYS A 300 -28.42 -22.58 -1.74
N TYR A 301 -27.85 -21.55 -1.10
CA TYR A 301 -27.05 -20.49 -1.72
C TYR A 301 -27.77 -19.67 -2.81
N GLN A 302 -29.09 -19.73 -2.88
CA GLN A 302 -29.93 -18.92 -3.78
C GLN A 302 -30.37 -17.61 -3.11
N PHE A 303 -30.56 -16.55 -3.91
CA PHE A 303 -30.98 -15.23 -3.44
C PHE A 303 -32.51 -15.13 -3.33
N GLY A 304 -33.00 -14.16 -2.55
CA GLY A 304 -34.44 -13.88 -2.44
C GLY A 304 -35.13 -14.50 -1.22
N HIS A 305 -34.46 -15.35 -0.44
CA HIS A 305 -35.02 -15.95 0.78
C HIS A 305 -33.92 -16.32 1.79
N VAL A 306 -34.30 -16.53 3.05
CA VAL A 306 -33.38 -16.98 4.12
C VAL A 306 -33.58 -18.47 4.42
N ALA A 307 -32.59 -19.12 5.03
CA ALA A 307 -32.56 -20.58 5.28
C ALA A 307 -33.82 -21.13 5.97
N LYS A 308 -34.48 -20.32 6.80
CA LYS A 308 -35.74 -20.68 7.47
C LYS A 308 -36.92 -20.92 6.50
N TYR A 309 -36.92 -20.24 5.35
CA TYR A 309 -37.97 -20.30 4.32
C TYR A 309 -37.43 -20.92 3.02
N CYS A 310 -36.43 -21.80 3.12
CA CYS A 310 -35.81 -22.40 1.95
C CYS A 310 -36.75 -23.45 1.33
N PRO A 311 -37.15 -23.30 0.05
CA PRO A 311 -38.01 -24.28 -0.63
C PRO A 311 -37.32 -25.63 -0.84
N ASN A 312 -35.99 -25.69 -0.73
CA ASN A 312 -35.20 -26.92 -0.80
C ASN A 312 -34.96 -27.59 0.57
N ARG A 313 -35.58 -27.07 1.65
CA ARG A 313 -35.47 -27.72 2.96
C ARG A 313 -36.35 -28.97 2.95
N LYS A 314 -35.75 -30.14 2.72
CA LYS A 314 -36.44 -31.43 2.87
C LYS A 314 -36.95 -31.54 4.31
N ASN A 315 -38.26 -31.59 4.48
CA ASN A 315 -38.89 -31.90 5.77
C ASN A 315 -38.48 -33.33 6.16
N MET A 316 -37.87 -33.48 7.33
CA MET A 316 -38.07 -34.67 8.14
C MET A 316 -39.28 -34.41 9.03
#